data_AF-A0A812DYE7-F1
#
_entry.id   AF-A0A812DYE7-F1
#
_cell.length_a   1.000
_cell.length_b   1.000
_cell.length_c   1.000
_cell.angle_alpha   90.00
_cell.angle_beta   90.00
_cell.angle_gamma   90.00
#
_symmetry.space_group_name_H-M   'P 1'
#
loop_
_entity.id
_entity.type
_entity.pdbx_description
1 polymer ?
#
loop_
_entity_poly.entity_id
_entity_poly.type
_entity_poly.pdbx_seq_one_letter_code
_entity_poly.pdbx_strand_id
1 'polypeptide(L)'
;MQDGLAYEVEVDLRIIGCEMIQTAGILLKLPQVAMATGQMLFQRFYYSKSFVKHNMEVVAMACMNLASKIEECPRRIRDTINVFHHIKQLRSGNSKWSGNDDTWLFLCDTVDYSFYVIKAERRVLKELGFCVHFKYPHKMIVMYLQVLECERNQKLVQCAC
;
A
#
# COMPACT_ATOMS: atom_id res chain seq x y z
N MET A 1 -7.14 11.25 -16.87
CA MET A 1 -6.09 12.13 -17.44
C MET A 1 -6.63 13.51 -17.84
N GLN A 2 -7.42 14.21 -17.00
CA GLN A 2 -8.04 15.50 -17.37
C GLN A 2 -7.71 16.65 -16.41
N ASP A 3 -6.95 16.41 -15.33
CA ASP A 3 -6.72 17.40 -14.27
C ASP A 3 -5.35 18.13 -14.40
N GLY A 4 -4.70 18.05 -15.56
CA GLY A 4 -3.50 18.87 -15.87
C GLY A 4 -2.20 18.49 -15.15
N LEU A 5 -2.13 17.32 -14.50
CA LEU A 5 -0.90 16.83 -13.89
C LEU A 5 0.10 16.38 -14.97
N ALA A 6 1.37 16.75 -14.84
CA ALA A 6 2.43 16.28 -15.73
C ALA A 6 2.58 14.76 -15.63
N TYR A 7 2.81 14.10 -16.78
CA TYR A 7 2.92 12.64 -16.85
C TYR A 7 4.04 12.09 -15.96
N GLU A 8 5.20 12.74 -15.96
CA GLU A 8 6.36 12.34 -15.14
C GLU A 8 6.02 12.37 -13.64
N VAL A 9 5.37 13.44 -13.18
CA VAL A 9 4.92 13.56 -11.78
C VAL A 9 3.89 12.48 -11.44
N GLU A 10 3.02 12.10 -12.38
CA GLU A 10 2.07 11.00 -12.16
C GLU A 10 2.79 9.66 -11.95
N VAL A 11 3.81 9.40 -12.78
CA VAL A 11 4.63 8.18 -12.68
C VAL A 11 5.37 8.16 -11.36
N ASP A 12 5.97 9.27 -10.95
CA ASP A 12 6.68 9.38 -9.67
C ASP A 12 5.74 9.15 -8.48
N LEU A 13 4.54 9.74 -8.50
CA LEU A 13 3.53 9.52 -7.47
C LEU A 13 3.06 8.07 -7.39
N ARG A 14 2.95 7.39 -8.54
CA ARG A 14 2.62 5.96 -8.61
C ARG A 14 3.73 5.12 -7.99
N ILE A 15 4.99 5.41 -8.31
CA ILE A 15 6.15 4.70 -7.77
C ILE A 15 6.24 4.91 -6.26
N ILE A 16 6.20 6.17 -5.81
CA ILE A 16 6.26 6.52 -4.37
C ILE A 16 5.11 5.86 -3.61
N GLY A 17 3.89 5.88 -4.14
CA GLY A 17 2.75 5.21 -3.50
C GLY A 17 2.97 3.71 -3.34
N CYS A 18 3.46 3.03 -4.37
CA CYS A 18 3.79 1.60 -4.32
C CYS A 18 4.93 1.29 -3.34
N GLU A 19 5.96 2.14 -3.28
CA GLU A 19 7.05 2.01 -2.29
C GLU A 19 6.53 2.16 -0.86
N MET A 20 5.69 3.17 -0.60
CA MET A 20 5.11 3.38 0.72
C MET A 20 4.28 2.18 1.18
N ILE A 21 3.48 1.60 0.28
CA ILE A 21 2.71 0.37 0.52
C ILE A 21 3.65 -0.80 0.86
N GLN A 22 4.73 -0.98 0.10
CA GLN A 22 5.72 -2.04 0.34
C GLN A 22 6.42 -1.87 1.69
N THR A 23 6.97 -0.68 1.97
CA THR A 23 7.66 -0.39 3.23
C THR A 23 6.71 -0.52 4.42
N ALA A 24 5.47 -0.04 4.30
CA ALA A 24 4.47 -0.19 5.34
C ALA A 24 4.12 -1.66 5.59
N GLY A 25 3.98 -2.47 4.54
CA GLY A 25 3.71 -3.90 4.66
C GLY A 25 4.82 -4.66 5.37
N ILE A 26 6.08 -4.32 5.09
CA ILE A 26 7.24 -4.88 5.80
C ILE A 26 7.20 -4.50 7.29
N LEU A 27 6.98 -3.23 7.61
CA LEU A 27 6.92 -2.74 9.00
C LEU A 27 5.73 -3.34 9.78
N LEU A 28 4.60 -3.57 9.13
CA LEU A 28 3.41 -4.21 9.70
C LEU A 28 3.49 -5.75 9.72
N LYS A 29 4.60 -6.33 9.23
CA LYS A 29 4.83 -7.77 9.11
C LYS A 29 3.68 -8.48 8.38
N LEU A 30 3.29 -7.93 7.23
CA LEU A 30 2.29 -8.50 6.34
C LEU A 30 2.94 -9.42 5.30
N PRO A 31 2.24 -10.45 4.80
CA PRO A 31 2.76 -11.30 3.74
C PRO A 31 2.94 -10.52 2.43
N GLN A 32 3.88 -10.96 1.58
CA GLN A 32 4.14 -10.34 0.28
C GLN A 32 2.90 -10.31 -0.62
N VAL A 33 2.02 -11.30 -0.47
CA VAL A 33 0.73 -11.35 -1.18
C VAL A 33 -0.10 -10.11 -0.85
N ALA A 34 -0.27 -9.77 0.43
CA ALA A 34 -1.02 -8.58 0.85
C ALA A 34 -0.40 -7.27 0.37
N MET A 35 0.92 -7.17 0.31
CA MET A 35 1.61 -6.01 -0.26
C MET A 35 1.31 -5.88 -1.75
N ALA A 36 1.38 -6.99 -2.50
CA ALA A 36 1.03 -7.03 -3.91
C ALA A 36 -0.45 -6.67 -4.14
N THR A 37 -1.38 -7.18 -3.32
CA THR A 37 -2.80 -6.78 -3.35
C THR A 37 -2.93 -5.27 -3.18
N GLY A 38 -2.26 -4.70 -2.17
CA GLY A 38 -2.31 -3.28 -1.87
C GLY A 38 -1.82 -2.41 -3.03
N GLN A 39 -0.69 -2.78 -3.64
CA GLN A 39 -0.15 -2.08 -4.81
C GLN A 39 -1.09 -2.16 -6.02
N MET A 40 -1.69 -3.34 -6.27
CA MET A 40 -2.64 -3.53 -7.36
C MET A 40 -3.92 -2.71 -7.16
N LEU A 41 -4.47 -2.68 -5.94
CA LEU A 41 -5.63 -1.85 -5.60
C LEU A 41 -5.33 -0.36 -5.84
N PHE A 42 -4.17 0.09 -5.39
CA PHE A 42 -3.71 1.47 -5.55
C PHE A 42 -3.56 1.86 -7.03
N GLN A 43 -2.88 1.04 -7.83
CA GLN A 43 -2.68 1.29 -9.25
C GLN A 43 -4.02 1.28 -10.02
N ARG A 44 -4.93 0.35 -9.72
CA ARG A 44 -6.25 0.32 -10.33
C ARG A 44 -7.11 1.52 -9.95
N PHE A 45 -7.02 2.00 -8.71
CA PHE A 45 -7.76 3.19 -8.29
C PHE A 45 -7.31 4.42 -9.09
N TYR A 46 -6.00 4.66 -9.19
CA TYR A 46 -5.44 5.81 -9.91
C TYR A 46 -5.40 5.64 -11.44
N TYR A 47 -5.72 4.46 -11.96
CA TYR A 47 -6.03 4.31 -13.38
C TYR A 47 -7.31 5.09 -13.75
N SER A 48 -8.31 5.08 -12.86
CA SER A 48 -9.61 5.71 -13.10
C SER A 48 -9.75 7.07 -12.42
N LYS A 49 -9.00 7.33 -11.34
CA LYS A 49 -9.08 8.57 -10.54
C LYS A 49 -7.81 9.39 -10.61
N SER A 50 -7.97 10.68 -10.36
CA SER A 50 -6.89 11.65 -10.37
C SER A 50 -6.24 11.80 -9.00
N PHE A 51 -4.90 11.89 -9.01
CA PHE A 51 -4.05 12.25 -7.86
C PHE A 51 -4.31 13.66 -7.33
N VAL A 52 -4.82 14.57 -8.16
CA VAL A 52 -5.14 15.95 -7.73
C VAL A 52 -6.36 15.95 -6.80
N LYS A 53 -7.34 15.08 -7.07
CA LYS A 53 -8.61 15.01 -6.32
C LYS A 53 -8.56 14.09 -5.11
N HIS A 54 -7.60 13.17 -5.07
CA HIS A 54 -7.48 12.16 -4.03
C HIS A 54 -6.04 12.12 -3.55
N ASN A 55 -5.85 12.36 -2.26
CA ASN A 55 -4.52 12.34 -1.66
C ASN A 55 -3.94 10.91 -1.75
N MET A 56 -2.76 10.81 -2.37
CA MET A 56 -2.01 9.57 -2.55
C MET A 56 -1.77 8.83 -1.23
N GLU A 57 -1.36 9.52 -0.17
CA GLU A 57 -1.04 8.91 1.13
C GLU A 57 -2.27 8.23 1.76
N VAL A 58 -3.40 8.94 1.78
CA VAL A 58 -4.66 8.45 2.37
C VAL A 58 -5.17 7.23 1.61
N VAL A 59 -5.09 7.27 0.28
CA VAL A 59 -5.49 6.13 -0.56
C VAL A 59 -4.53 4.94 -0.38
N ALA A 60 -3.22 5.18 -0.24
CA ALA A 60 -2.25 4.13 0.01
C ALA A 60 -2.50 3.42 1.35
N MET A 61 -2.76 4.17 2.43
CA MET A 61 -3.18 3.62 3.73
C MET A 61 -4.48 2.81 3.62
N ALA A 62 -5.47 3.34 2.89
CA ALA A 62 -6.74 2.65 2.68
C ALA A 62 -6.56 1.34 1.88
N CYS A 63 -5.71 1.35 0.85
CA CYS A 63 -5.40 0.15 0.07
C CYS A 63 -4.69 -0.91 0.91
N MET A 64 -3.75 -0.52 1.78
CA MET A 64 -3.09 -1.44 2.72
C MET A 64 -4.06 -2.04 3.74
N ASN A 65 -4.91 -1.20 4.35
CA ASN A 65 -5.92 -1.67 5.30
C ASN A 65 -6.88 -2.67 4.62
N LEU A 66 -7.33 -2.34 3.41
CA LEU A 66 -8.21 -3.20 2.62
C LEU A 66 -7.53 -4.51 2.21
N ALA A 67 -6.29 -4.45 1.71
CA ALA A 67 -5.51 -5.62 1.34
C ALA A 67 -5.31 -6.59 2.52
N SER A 68 -5.01 -6.06 3.71
CA SER A 68 -4.86 -6.86 4.92
C SER A 68 -6.15 -7.62 5.29
N LYS A 69 -7.32 -7.04 4.99
CA LYS A 69 -8.62 -7.70 5.20
C LYS A 69 -8.88 -8.77 4.14
N ILE A 70 -8.58 -8.49 2.87
CA ILE A 70 -8.77 -9.43 1.75
C ILE A 70 -7.93 -10.69 1.92
N GLU A 71 -6.68 -10.53 2.38
CA GLU A 71 -5.75 -11.64 2.57
C GLU A 71 -5.83 -12.23 4.00
N GLU A 72 -6.93 -11.99 4.73
CA GLU A 72 -7.20 -12.56 6.06
C GLU A 72 -6.09 -12.34 7.11
N CYS A 73 -5.36 -11.22 6.99
CA CYS A 73 -4.30 -10.80 7.91
C CYS A 73 -4.52 -9.37 8.44
N PRO A 74 -5.70 -9.06 9.01
CA PRO A 74 -6.07 -7.70 9.36
C PRO A 74 -5.12 -7.10 10.40
N ARG A 75 -4.91 -5.79 10.28
CA ARG A 75 -4.16 -4.97 11.25
C ARG A 75 -5.07 -3.87 11.80
N ARG A 76 -4.73 -3.34 12.98
CA ARG A 76 -5.49 -2.20 13.51
C ARG A 76 -5.17 -0.99 12.64
N ILE A 77 -6.20 -0.20 12.32
CA ILE A 77 -6.05 0.98 11.48
C ILE A 77 -5.07 2.00 12.08
N ARG A 78 -5.01 2.10 13.42
CA ARG A 78 -4.05 2.95 14.14
C ARG A 78 -2.61 2.53 13.86
N ASP A 79 -2.31 1.24 13.85
CA ASP A 79 -0.96 0.73 13.57
C ASP A 79 -0.55 1.09 12.14
N THR A 80 -1.49 0.99 11.20
CA THR A 80 -1.26 1.40 9.81
C THR A 80 -0.96 2.90 9.71
N ILE A 81 -1.76 3.75 10.35
CA ILE A 81 -1.55 5.21 10.37
C ILE A 81 -0.20 5.56 10.99
N ASN A 82 0.14 4.94 12.12
CA ASN A 82 1.41 5.19 12.80
C ASN A 82 2.61 4.80 11.93
N VAL A 83 2.53 3.67 11.22
CA VAL A 83 3.59 3.23 10.30
C VAL A 83 3.75 4.20 9.13
N PHE A 84 2.65 4.63 8.51
CA PHE A 84 2.71 5.60 7.41
C PHE A 84 3.25 6.96 7.85
N HIS A 85 2.86 7.41 9.04
CA HIS A 85 3.40 8.62 9.65
C HIS A 85 4.92 8.48 9.90
N HIS A 86 5.35 7.34 10.44
CA HIS A 86 6.77 7.05 10.65
C HIS A 86 7.57 7.07 9.34
N ILE A 87 7.06 6.45 8.27
CA ILE A 87 7.70 6.48 6.94
C ILE A 87 7.84 7.92 6.42
N LYS A 88 6.80 8.75 6.58
CA LYS A 88 6.83 10.15 6.16
C LYS A 88 7.84 10.97 6.95
N GLN A 89 7.92 10.73 8.25
CA GLN A 89 8.88 11.40 9.14
C GLN A 89 10.33 11.06 8.76
N LEU A 90 10.60 9.78 8.45
CA LEU A 90 11.91 9.34 7.97
C LEU A 90 12.30 10.00 6.64
N ARG A 91 11.36 10.07 5.68
CA ARG A 91 11.59 10.74 4.39
C ARG A 91 11.82 12.25 4.54
N SER A 92 11.25 12.87 5.56
CA SER A 92 11.35 14.32 5.81
C SER A 92 12.60 14.72 6.62
N GLY A 93 13.46 13.78 7.01
CA GLY A 93 14.71 14.05 7.75
C GLY A 93 14.53 14.47 9.23
N ASN A 94 13.29 14.63 9.69
CA ASN A 94 12.98 15.02 11.07
C ASN A 94 12.92 13.79 11.98
N SER A 95 14.08 13.17 12.23
CA SER A 95 14.25 12.08 13.20
C SER A 95 14.08 12.59 14.65
N LYS A 96 12.83 12.81 15.07
CA LYS A 96 12.44 12.93 16.47
C LYS A 96 11.35 11.90 16.74
N TRP A 97 11.76 10.63 16.76
CA TRP A 97 10.94 9.59 17.33
C TRP A 97 11.18 9.61 18.85
N SER A 98 10.44 10.46 19.57
CA SER A 98 10.44 10.45 21.02
C SER A 98 9.42 9.40 21.47
N GLY A 99 9.91 8.23 21.87
CA GLY A 99 9.07 7.05 22.09
C GLY A 99 8.01 7.16 23.20
N ASN A 100 7.93 8.25 23.98
CA ASN A 100 7.27 8.18 25.29
C ASN A 100 6.32 9.32 25.71
N ASP A 101 6.00 10.35 24.90
CA ASP A 101 5.15 11.46 25.41
C ASP A 101 4.01 11.96 24.49
N ASP A 102 4.03 11.63 23.19
CA ASP A 102 3.08 12.23 22.24
C ASP A 102 1.81 11.39 22.01
N THR A 103 1.68 10.25 22.71
CA THR A 103 0.63 9.26 22.47
C THR A 103 -0.79 9.84 22.64
N TRP A 104 -0.97 10.81 23.53
CA TRP A 104 -2.29 11.38 23.85
C TRP A 104 -2.74 12.51 22.92
N LEU A 105 -1.82 13.31 22.37
CA LEU A 105 -2.16 14.35 21.38
C LEU A 105 -2.39 13.74 19.99
N PHE A 106 -1.62 12.69 19.63
CA PHE A 106 -1.85 11.89 18.42
C PHE A 106 -3.20 11.19 18.41
N LEU A 107 -3.77 10.81 19.57
CA LEU A 107 -5.03 10.08 19.64
C LEU A 107 -6.24 10.86 19.10
N CYS A 108 -6.24 12.20 19.18
CA CYS A 108 -7.36 13.01 18.69
C CYS A 108 -7.28 13.20 17.16
N ASP A 109 -6.11 13.59 16.63
CA ASP A 109 -5.88 13.70 15.19
C ASP A 109 -6.00 12.35 14.47
N THR A 110 -5.60 11.25 15.12
CA THR A 110 -5.70 9.89 14.54
C THR A 110 -7.14 9.37 14.46
N VAL A 111 -8.07 9.83 15.29
CA VAL A 111 -9.50 9.45 15.17
C VAL A 111 -10.10 10.03 13.90
N ASP A 112 -9.84 11.31 13.65
CA ASP A 112 -10.28 11.98 12.42
C ASP A 112 -9.58 11.39 11.19
N TYR A 113 -8.27 11.14 11.28
CA TYR A 113 -7.52 10.49 10.19
C TYR A 113 -8.00 9.08 9.89
N SER A 114 -8.35 8.30 10.93
CA SER A 114 -8.94 6.97 10.77
C SER A 114 -10.26 7.05 10.02
N PHE A 115 -11.10 8.05 10.29
CA PHE A 115 -12.34 8.27 9.55
C PHE A 115 -12.09 8.58 8.07
N TYR A 116 -11.11 9.42 7.75
CA TYR A 116 -10.73 9.72 6.36
C TYR A 116 -10.22 8.47 5.63
N VAL A 117 -9.40 7.65 6.28
CA VAL A 117 -8.91 6.39 5.71
C VAL A 117 -10.05 5.40 5.47
N ILE A 118 -10.99 5.25 6.41
CA ILE A 118 -12.18 4.39 6.24
C ILE A 118 -13.06 4.91 5.10
N LYS A 119 -13.23 6.23 4.98
CA LYS A 119 -13.99 6.85 3.89
C LYS A 119 -13.31 6.61 2.54
N ALA A 120 -11.99 6.74 2.48
CA ALA A 120 -11.21 6.43 1.29
C ALA A 120 -11.28 4.94 0.93
N GLU A 121 -11.22 4.04 1.92
CA GLU A 121 -11.37 2.59 1.74
C GLU A 121 -12.70 2.24 1.06
N ARG A 122 -13.81 2.79 1.56
CA ARG A 122 -15.13 2.63 0.93
C ARG A 122 -15.15 3.16 -0.50
N ARG A 123 -14.45 4.26 -0.76
CA ARG A 123 -14.35 4.84 -2.11
C ARG A 123 -13.58 3.91 -3.05
N VAL A 124 -12.44 3.37 -2.62
CA VAL A 124 -11.66 2.39 -3.38
C VAL A 124 -12.53 1.18 -3.75
N LEU A 125 -13.26 0.63 -2.79
CA LEU A 125 -14.19 -0.50 -3.05
C LEU A 125 -15.26 -0.16 -4.08
N LYS A 126 -15.89 1.02 -3.97
CA LYS A 126 -16.93 1.47 -4.90
C LYS A 126 -16.39 1.62 -6.32
N GLU A 127 -15.21 2.21 -6.47
CA GLU A 127 -14.61 2.45 -7.79
C GLU A 127 -14.10 1.17 -8.45
N LEU A 128 -13.67 0.19 -7.65
CA LEU A 128 -13.27 -1.13 -8.15
C LEU A 128 -14.45 -2.08 -8.37
N GLY A 129 -15.69 -1.66 -8.10
CA GLY A 129 -16.87 -2.50 -8.23
C GLY A 129 -16.79 -3.77 -7.38
N PHE A 130 -16.15 -3.71 -6.22
CA PHE A 130 -15.88 -4.85 -5.33
C PHE A 130 -15.08 -6.00 -5.99
N CYS A 131 -14.45 -5.76 -7.15
CA CYS A 131 -13.57 -6.72 -7.82
C CYS A 131 -12.18 -6.73 -7.18
N VAL A 132 -12.08 -7.34 -6.00
CA VAL A 132 -10.86 -7.36 -5.16
C VAL A 132 -10.07 -8.67 -5.21
N HIS A 133 -10.52 -9.65 -6.00
CA HIS A 133 -9.79 -10.90 -6.17
C HIS A 133 -8.75 -10.76 -7.28
N PHE A 134 -7.48 -11.00 -6.96
CA PHE A 134 -6.38 -10.91 -7.91
C PHE A 134 -5.72 -12.27 -8.10
N LYS A 135 -5.40 -12.60 -9.36
CA LYS A 135 -4.47 -13.69 -9.67
C LYS A 135 -3.08 -13.09 -9.80
N TYR A 136 -2.23 -13.32 -8.80
CA TYR A 136 -0.87 -12.80 -8.83
C TYR A 136 0.01 -13.60 -9.81
N PRO A 137 0.83 -12.92 -10.63
CA PRO A 137 1.73 -13.59 -11.58
C PRO A 137 2.77 -14.45 -10.86
N HIS A 138 3.08 -14.16 -9.59
CA HIS A 138 4.00 -14.96 -8.78
C HIS A 138 3.62 -16.46 -8.77
N LYS A 139 2.33 -16.79 -8.70
CA LYS A 139 1.88 -18.20 -8.76
C LYS A 139 2.19 -18.86 -10.11
N MET A 140 2.11 -18.09 -11.20
CA MET A 140 2.48 -18.58 -12.54
C MET A 140 3.99 -18.69 -12.69
N ILE A 141 4.76 -17.72 -12.19
CA ILE A 141 6.23 -17.73 -12.25
C ILE A 141 6.79 -18.93 -11.51
N VAL A 142 6.29 -19.21 -10.31
CA VAL A 142 6.66 -20.43 -9.57
C VAL A 142 6.33 -21.66 -10.41
N MET A 143 5.10 -21.79 -10.92
CA MET A 143 4.71 -22.93 -11.77
C MET A 143 5.63 -23.13 -12.98
N TYR A 144 6.04 -22.06 -13.68
CA TYR A 144 6.99 -22.16 -14.78
C TYR A 144 8.38 -22.58 -14.32
N LEU A 145 8.88 -22.08 -13.19
CA LEU A 145 10.16 -22.51 -12.61
C LEU A 145 10.14 -24.00 -12.23
N GLN A 146 9.00 -24.52 -11.76
CA GLN A 146 8.81 -25.95 -11.47
C GLN A 146 8.83 -26.79 -12.75
N VAL A 147 8.09 -26.38 -13.78
CA VAL A 147 8.03 -27.08 -15.08
C VAL A 147 9.40 -27.08 -15.78
N LEU A 148 10.18 -26.02 -15.62
CA LEU A 148 11.52 -25.90 -16.20
C LEU A 148 12.62 -26.55 -15.33
N GLU A 149 12.26 -27.23 -14.24
CA GLU A 149 13.19 -27.86 -13.27
C GLU A 149 14.25 -26.90 -12.69
N CYS A 150 13.98 -25.60 -12.76
CA CYS A 150 14.90 -24.54 -12.33
C CYS A 150 14.71 -24.14 -10.86
N GLU A 151 13.90 -24.88 -10.09
CA GLU A 151 13.61 -24.62 -8.67
C GLU A 151 14.87 -24.51 -7.80
N ARG A 152 15.94 -25.24 -8.16
CA ARG A 152 17.19 -25.27 -7.41
C ARG A 152 18.12 -24.09 -7.72
N ASN A 153 17.85 -23.32 -8.77
CA ASN A 153 18.68 -22.18 -9.15
C ASN A 153 18.25 -20.93 -8.38
N GLN A 154 18.81 -20.78 -7.19
CA GLN A 154 18.48 -19.72 -6.24
C GLN A 154 18.55 -18.31 -6.83
N LYS A 155 19.48 -18.07 -7.76
CA LYS A 155 19.62 -16.77 -8.46
C LYS A 155 18.44 -16.48 -9.39
N LEU A 156 17.97 -17.48 -10.13
CA LEU A 156 16.83 -17.33 -11.03
C LEU A 156 15.52 -17.17 -10.26
N VAL A 157 15.34 -17.94 -9.19
CA VAL A 157 14.16 -17.84 -8.31
C VAL A 157 14.08 -16.45 -7.68
N GLN A 158 15.19 -15.89 -7.20
CA GLN A 158 15.23 -14.55 -6.60
C GLN A 158 15.09 -13.40 -7.62
N CYS A 159 15.45 -13.59 -8.89
CA CYS A 159 15.26 -12.57 -9.93
C CYS A 159 13.85 -12.58 -10.51
N ALA A 160 13.17 -13.73 -10.47
CA ALA A 160 11.85 -13.90 -11.07
C ALA A 160 10.69 -13.55 -10.10
N CYS A 161 10.93 -13.63 -8.80
CA CYS A 161 9.97 -13.33 -7.73
C CYS A 161 10.17 -11.91 -7.17
#